data_AF-A0A2N7D8G3-F1
#
_entry.id   AF-A0A2N7D8G3-F1
#
_cell.length_a   1.000
_cell.length_b   1.000
_cell.length_c   1.000
_cell.angle_alpha   90.00
_cell.angle_beta   90.00
_cell.angle_gamma   90.00
#
_symmetry.space_group_name_H-M   'P 1'
#
loop_
_entity.id
_entity.type
_entity.pdbx_description
1 polymer ?
#
loop_
_entity_poly.entity_id
_entity_poly.type
_entity_poly.pdbx_seq_one_letter_code
_entity_poly.pdbx_strand_id
1 'polypeptide(L)'
;MQLEFFVDTLNKHTTLETLTIRSVFGGKGILSQGIMFALIKGDKLYVRAVNSHYKQSFDALDYKPYESNWHSLTRNYPGLTNYYEIPSDLACHTLHIATLCGDIWDAAVEQQRIKATPTRIKDLPNMQYKTERMLRKAGITSIEELRQTGPVDAYRAICQQQQKHPGATLLYSIAGALEGIHWSIIPDTVKKTLSIEAGVDSAIV
;
A
#
# COMPACT_ATOMS: atom_id res chain seq x y z
N MET A 1 -31.91 -2.68 -2.00
CA MET A 1 -31.21 -2.02 -3.11
C MET A 1 -30.93 -3.03 -4.21
N GLN A 2 -31.35 -2.74 -5.44
CA GLN A 2 -31.04 -3.59 -6.60
C GLN A 2 -29.62 -3.30 -7.10
N LEU A 3 -28.87 -4.36 -7.42
CA LEU A 3 -27.46 -4.27 -7.82
C LEU A 3 -27.27 -3.44 -9.09
N GLU A 4 -28.07 -3.68 -10.13
CA GLU A 4 -27.96 -2.98 -11.43
C GLU A 4 -28.17 -1.47 -11.24
N PHE A 5 -29.26 -1.09 -10.57
CA PHE A 5 -29.55 0.31 -10.25
C PHE A 5 -28.40 0.99 -9.46
N PHE A 6 -27.80 0.28 -8.51
CA PHE A 6 -26.67 0.80 -7.74
C PHE A 6 -25.42 1.00 -8.61
N VAL A 7 -25.11 0.04 -9.48
CA VAL A 7 -23.97 0.13 -10.42
C VAL A 7 -24.19 1.28 -11.40
N ASP A 8 -25.39 1.44 -11.95
CA ASP A 8 -25.73 2.53 -12.86
C ASP A 8 -25.62 3.90 -12.16
N THR A 9 -26.07 3.98 -10.91
CA THR A 9 -25.91 5.15 -10.06
C THR A 9 -24.45 5.55 -9.93
N LEU A 10 -23.57 4.60 -9.61
CA LEU A 10 -22.15 4.86 -9.46
C LEU A 10 -21.52 5.31 -10.78
N ASN A 11 -21.82 4.62 -11.89
CA ASN A 11 -21.30 4.98 -13.22
C ASN A 11 -21.73 6.39 -13.64
N LYS A 12 -22.93 6.84 -13.23
CA LYS A 12 -23.48 8.15 -13.59
C LYS A 12 -22.92 9.29 -12.72
N HIS A 13 -22.64 9.03 -11.46
CA HIS A 13 -22.41 10.06 -10.44
C HIS A 13 -21.00 10.03 -9.83
N THR A 14 -20.12 9.16 -10.30
CA THR A 14 -18.73 9.07 -9.82
C THR A 14 -17.76 8.99 -11.00
N THR A 15 -16.48 9.19 -10.73
CA THR A 15 -15.39 8.97 -11.68
C THR A 15 -14.71 7.62 -11.49
N LEU A 16 -15.38 6.68 -10.81
CA LEU A 16 -14.86 5.35 -10.56
C LEU A 16 -14.58 4.64 -11.90
N GLU A 17 -13.41 4.02 -11.99
CA GLU A 17 -13.06 3.19 -13.15
C GLU A 17 -13.93 1.92 -13.20
N THR A 18 -13.79 1.13 -14.27
CA THR A 18 -14.57 -0.07 -14.56
C THR A 18 -14.93 -0.88 -13.31
N LEU A 19 -16.22 -0.88 -12.98
CA LEU A 19 -16.75 -1.60 -11.84
C LEU A 19 -16.71 -3.10 -12.09
N THR A 20 -16.12 -3.84 -11.15
CA THR A 20 -16.09 -5.29 -11.13
C THR A 20 -16.96 -5.81 -9.99
N ILE A 21 -17.77 -6.82 -10.26
CA ILE A 21 -18.67 -7.44 -9.28
C ILE A 21 -18.15 -8.84 -8.96
N ARG A 22 -17.98 -9.16 -7.67
CA ARG A 22 -17.56 -10.50 -7.21
C ARG A 22 -18.54 -11.06 -6.19
N SER A 23 -18.86 -12.35 -6.30
CA SER A 23 -19.61 -13.05 -5.27
C SER A 23 -18.71 -13.25 -4.04
N VAL A 24 -19.01 -12.57 -2.94
CA VAL A 24 -18.20 -12.58 -1.71
C VAL A 24 -19.10 -12.37 -0.50
N PHE A 25 -18.77 -13.02 0.62
CA PHE A 25 -19.52 -12.90 1.89
C PHE A 25 -21.02 -13.25 1.78
N GLY A 26 -21.40 -14.10 0.82
CA GLY A 26 -22.80 -14.43 0.55
C GLY A 26 -23.60 -13.31 -0.13
N GLY A 27 -22.93 -12.28 -0.65
CA GLY A 27 -23.51 -11.20 -1.42
C GLY A 27 -22.67 -10.87 -2.65
N LYS A 28 -22.78 -9.62 -3.12
CA LYS A 28 -22.11 -9.07 -4.30
C LYS A 28 -21.21 -7.93 -3.85
N GLY A 29 -19.91 -8.17 -3.82
CA GLY A 29 -18.90 -7.14 -3.59
C GLY A 29 -18.69 -6.31 -4.85
N ILE A 30 -18.61 -5.00 -4.68
CA ILE A 30 -18.40 -4.02 -5.75
C ILE A 30 -16.99 -3.46 -5.59
N LEU A 31 -16.24 -3.52 -6.68
CA LEU A 31 -14.84 -3.15 -6.74
C LEU A 31 -14.58 -2.20 -7.91
N SER A 32 -13.60 -1.33 -7.75
CA SER A 32 -12.97 -0.60 -8.86
C SER A 32 -11.44 -0.69 -8.70
N GLN A 33 -10.72 -0.95 -9.79
CA GLN A 33 -9.27 -1.21 -9.78
C GLN A 33 -8.83 -2.28 -8.76
N GLY A 34 -9.65 -3.33 -8.58
CA GLY A 34 -9.39 -4.41 -7.62
C GLY A 34 -9.62 -4.04 -6.15
N ILE A 35 -10.01 -2.80 -5.85
CA ILE A 35 -10.32 -2.33 -4.50
C ILE A 35 -11.82 -2.45 -4.25
N MET A 36 -12.20 -3.31 -3.29
CA MET A 36 -13.58 -3.45 -2.84
C MET A 36 -13.95 -2.34 -1.86
N PHE A 37 -15.02 -1.59 -2.17
CA PHE A 37 -15.51 -0.47 -1.38
C PHE A 37 -16.97 -0.64 -0.91
N ALA A 38 -17.75 -1.49 -1.57
CA ALA A 38 -19.14 -1.76 -1.20
C ALA A 38 -19.49 -3.26 -1.33
N LEU A 39 -20.56 -3.65 -0.63
CA LEU A 39 -21.14 -4.99 -0.65
C LEU A 39 -22.66 -4.87 -0.63
N ILE A 40 -23.34 -5.54 -1.56
CA ILE A 40 -24.80 -5.70 -1.53
C ILE A 40 -25.13 -7.13 -1.12
N LYS A 41 -25.98 -7.29 -0.10
CA LYS A 41 -26.45 -8.60 0.35
C LYS A 41 -27.95 -8.53 0.64
N GLY A 42 -28.73 -9.34 -0.08
CA GLY A 42 -30.18 -9.20 -0.06
C GLY A 42 -30.58 -7.83 -0.59
N ASP A 43 -31.33 -7.08 0.19
CA ASP A 43 -31.75 -5.71 -0.07
C ASP A 43 -30.86 -4.65 0.61
N LYS A 44 -29.84 -5.07 1.35
CA LYS A 44 -28.99 -4.19 2.15
C LYS A 44 -27.72 -3.78 1.40
N LEU A 45 -27.36 -2.50 1.54
CA LEU A 45 -26.09 -1.94 1.09
C LEU A 45 -25.15 -1.84 2.27
N TYR A 46 -23.91 -2.27 2.09
CA TYR A 46 -22.83 -2.09 3.03
C TYR A 46 -21.69 -1.34 2.36
N VAL A 47 -21.14 -0.34 3.05
CA VAL A 47 -19.94 0.38 2.60
C VAL A 47 -18.76 0.05 3.49
N ARG A 48 -17.56 0.12 2.93
CA ARG A 48 -16.34 -0.24 3.65
C ARG A 48 -15.76 0.94 4.42
N ALA A 49 -15.56 0.79 5.73
CA ALA A 49 -14.66 1.62 6.52
C ALA A 49 -13.20 1.28 6.18
N VAL A 50 -12.60 2.05 5.28
CA VAL A 50 -11.27 1.78 4.72
C VAL A 50 -10.11 2.20 5.64
N ASN A 51 -10.40 3.07 6.61
CA ASN A 51 -9.47 3.58 7.62
C ASN A 51 -10.20 3.86 8.94
N SER A 52 -9.47 4.29 9.98
CA SER A 52 -10.03 4.59 11.31
C SER A 52 -11.02 5.76 11.29
N HIS A 53 -10.85 6.73 10.38
CA HIS A 53 -11.75 7.87 10.27
C HIS A 53 -13.16 7.42 9.87
N TYR A 54 -13.30 6.63 8.80
CA TYR A 54 -14.62 6.09 8.42
C TYR A 54 -15.20 5.17 9.49
N LYS A 55 -14.37 4.37 10.16
CA LYS A 55 -14.83 3.51 11.26
C LYS A 55 -15.46 4.35 12.38
N GLN A 56 -14.76 5.38 12.84
CA GLN A 56 -15.24 6.31 13.87
C GLN A 56 -16.49 7.07 13.42
N SER A 57 -16.53 7.55 12.18
CA SER A 57 -17.69 8.26 11.63
C SER A 57 -18.93 7.36 11.56
N PHE A 58 -18.79 6.11 11.10
CA PHE A 58 -19.92 5.17 11.05
C PHE A 58 -20.36 4.71 12.44
N ASP A 59 -19.42 4.47 13.36
CA ASP A 59 -19.74 4.15 14.76
C ASP A 59 -20.50 5.32 15.43
N ALA A 60 -20.10 6.58 15.17
CA ALA A 60 -20.78 7.77 15.69
C ALA A 60 -22.18 7.99 15.12
N LEU A 61 -22.45 7.46 13.92
CA LEU A 61 -23.76 7.46 13.27
C LEU A 61 -24.61 6.24 13.63
N ASP A 62 -24.12 5.38 14.54
CA ASP A 62 -24.75 4.11 14.95
C ASP A 62 -25.02 3.15 13.76
N TYR A 63 -24.15 3.20 12.75
CA TYR A 63 -24.23 2.27 11.63
C TYR A 63 -23.80 0.89 12.09
N LYS A 64 -24.56 -0.14 11.69
CA LYS A 64 -24.31 -1.50 12.14
C LYS A 64 -23.20 -2.13 11.30
N PRO A 65 -22.09 -2.60 11.90
CA PRO A 65 -21.11 -3.36 11.16
C PRO A 65 -21.74 -4.64 10.62
N TYR A 66 -21.18 -5.16 9.53
CA TYR A 66 -21.62 -6.39 8.93
C TYR A 66 -21.35 -7.54 9.91
N GLU A 67 -22.42 -8.04 10.50
CA GLU A 67 -22.38 -9.25 11.32
C GLU A 67 -22.52 -10.46 10.40
N SER A 68 -21.41 -11.18 10.20
CA SER A 68 -21.51 -12.52 9.66
C SER A 68 -21.96 -13.45 10.79
N ASN A 69 -23.21 -13.91 10.76
CA ASN A 69 -23.69 -14.99 11.64
C ASN A 69 -23.00 -16.35 11.35
N TRP A 70 -21.83 -16.35 10.70
CA TRP A 70 -21.05 -17.53 10.36
C TRP A 70 -20.34 -18.05 11.61
N HIS A 71 -21.05 -18.87 12.38
CA HIS A 71 -20.46 -19.79 13.35
C HIS A 71 -19.64 -20.87 12.63
N SER A 72 -18.53 -20.49 12.00
CA SER A 72 -17.47 -21.44 11.69
C SER A 72 -16.23 -21.01 12.42
N LEU A 73 -15.93 -21.75 13.48
CA LEU A 73 -14.72 -21.69 14.29
C LEU A 73 -13.41 -21.84 13.47
N THR A 74 -13.49 -22.07 12.15
CA THR A 74 -12.34 -22.40 11.28
C THR A 74 -11.94 -21.31 10.27
N ARG A 75 -12.72 -20.23 10.10
CA ARG A 75 -12.35 -19.16 9.16
C ARG A 75 -12.56 -17.77 9.76
N ASN A 76 -11.53 -17.32 10.46
CA ASN A 76 -11.38 -15.91 10.81
C ASN A 76 -11.13 -15.12 9.52
N TYR A 77 -12.13 -14.41 9.02
CA TYR A 77 -11.97 -13.47 7.90
C TYR A 77 -11.82 -12.05 8.49
N PRO A 78 -10.59 -11.52 8.63
CA PRO A 78 -10.33 -10.29 9.39
C PRO A 78 -10.91 -9.01 8.76
N GLY A 79 -11.54 -9.11 7.58
CA GLY A 79 -12.01 -7.98 6.79
C GLY A 79 -13.52 -7.68 6.84
N LEU A 80 -14.35 -8.54 7.45
CA LEU A 80 -15.81 -8.36 7.45
C LEU A 80 -16.29 -7.26 8.40
N THR A 81 -15.58 -7.05 9.52
CA THR A 81 -15.91 -6.03 10.53
C THR A 81 -15.72 -4.59 10.06
N ASN A 82 -15.23 -4.41 8.83
CA ASN A 82 -15.02 -3.10 8.21
C ASN A 82 -16.12 -2.74 7.22
N TYR A 83 -17.18 -3.53 7.08
CA TYR A 83 -18.34 -3.17 6.26
C TYR A 83 -19.47 -2.71 7.17
N TYR A 84 -20.14 -1.62 6.84
CA TYR A 84 -21.19 -1.00 7.65
C TYR A 84 -22.48 -0.88 6.84
N GLU A 85 -23.59 -1.33 7.42
CA GLU A 85 -24.91 -1.24 6.80
C GLU A 85 -25.33 0.21 6.67
N ILE A 86 -25.66 0.62 5.45
CA ILE A 86 -26.25 1.93 5.19
C ILE A 86 -27.75 1.83 5.49
N PRO A 87 -28.29 2.71 6.36
CA PRO A 87 -29.72 2.83 6.59
C PRO A 87 -30.52 2.98 5.27
N SER A 88 -31.68 2.33 5.17
CA SER A 88 -32.44 2.24 3.93
C SER A 88 -32.98 3.59 3.44
N ASP A 89 -33.28 4.51 4.36
CA ASP A 89 -33.65 5.90 4.12
C ASP A 89 -32.51 6.73 3.54
N LEU A 90 -31.25 6.41 3.86
CA LEU A 90 -30.09 7.03 3.22
C LEU A 90 -29.75 6.33 1.89
N ALA A 91 -29.94 5.01 1.83
CA ALA A 91 -29.66 4.21 0.64
C ALA A 91 -30.50 4.62 -0.59
N CYS A 92 -31.65 5.27 -0.39
CA CYS A 92 -32.47 5.80 -1.49
C CYS A 92 -31.96 7.13 -2.06
N HIS A 93 -31.08 7.85 -1.34
CA HIS A 93 -30.47 9.09 -1.79
C HIS A 93 -29.30 8.84 -2.73
N THR A 94 -29.64 8.58 -3.99
CA THR A 94 -28.75 8.15 -5.08
C THR A 94 -27.45 8.96 -5.17
N LEU A 95 -27.54 10.30 -5.18
CA LEU A 95 -26.36 11.15 -5.27
C LEU A 95 -25.47 11.08 -4.03
N HIS A 96 -26.08 11.08 -2.83
CA HIS A 96 -25.34 10.98 -1.57
C HIS A 96 -24.54 9.67 -1.51
N ILE A 97 -25.19 8.54 -1.83
CA ILE A 97 -24.54 7.23 -1.81
C ILE A 97 -23.42 7.13 -2.85
N ALA A 98 -23.60 7.72 -4.03
CA ALA A 98 -22.56 7.78 -5.04
C ALA A 98 -21.34 8.58 -4.54
N THR A 99 -21.56 9.76 -3.97
CA THR A 99 -20.49 10.58 -3.37
C THR A 99 -19.76 9.82 -2.27
N LEU A 100 -20.49 9.23 -1.33
CA LEU A 100 -19.89 8.44 -0.24
C LEU A 100 -19.04 7.28 -0.77
N CYS A 101 -19.51 6.57 -1.79
CA CYS A 101 -18.75 5.48 -2.40
C CYS A 101 -17.48 5.97 -3.13
N GLY A 102 -17.58 7.12 -3.81
CA GLY A 102 -16.43 7.81 -4.40
C GLY A 102 -15.38 8.15 -3.36
N ASP A 103 -15.77 8.85 -2.30
CA ASP A 103 -14.87 9.28 -1.22
C ASP A 103 -14.19 8.07 -0.53
N ILE A 104 -14.95 7.02 -0.25
CA ILE A 104 -14.42 5.79 0.35
C ILE A 104 -13.40 5.12 -0.57
N TRP A 105 -13.67 5.09 -1.88
CA TRP A 105 -12.75 4.49 -2.84
C TRP A 105 -11.48 5.33 -2.98
N ASP A 106 -11.59 6.67 -3.08
CA ASP A 106 -10.44 7.58 -3.11
C ASP A 106 -9.56 7.40 -1.87
N ALA A 107 -10.18 7.33 -0.70
CA ALA A 107 -9.46 7.05 0.55
C ALA A 107 -8.81 5.65 0.55
N ALA A 108 -9.43 4.65 -0.06
CA ALA A 108 -8.87 3.31 -0.18
C ALA A 108 -7.65 3.27 -1.12
N VAL A 109 -7.72 3.98 -2.25
CA VAL A 109 -6.60 4.16 -3.18
C VAL A 109 -5.43 4.81 -2.47
N GLU A 110 -5.68 5.89 -1.72
CA GLU A 110 -4.63 6.57 -0.96
C GLU A 110 -4.02 5.66 0.11
N GLN A 111 -4.83 4.88 0.84
CA GLN A 111 -4.31 3.90 1.80
C GLN A 111 -3.44 2.82 1.13
N GLN A 112 -3.80 2.37 -0.07
CA GLN A 112 -3.00 1.42 -0.84
C GLN A 112 -1.68 2.05 -1.30
N ARG A 113 -1.71 3.32 -1.75
CA ARG A 113 -0.53 4.09 -2.14
C ARG A 113 0.43 4.31 -0.98
N ILE A 114 -0.08 4.69 0.20
CA ILE A 114 0.71 4.84 1.43
C ILE A 114 1.35 3.50 1.81
N LYS A 115 0.59 2.40 1.79
CA LYS A 115 1.13 1.06 2.11
C LYS A 115 2.19 0.59 1.11
N ALA A 116 2.07 0.98 -0.15
CA ALA A 116 3.04 0.67 -1.20
C ALA A 116 4.29 1.57 -1.13
N THR A 117 4.20 2.73 -0.47
CA THR A 117 5.32 3.67 -0.33
C THR A 117 6.30 3.14 0.72
N PRO A 118 7.56 2.86 0.38
CA PRO A 118 8.57 2.44 1.35
C PRO A 118 8.72 3.50 2.44
N THR A 119 8.48 3.12 3.70
CA THR A 119 8.66 4.03 4.85
C THR A 119 10.01 3.85 5.52
N ARG A 120 10.67 2.71 5.28
CA ARG A 120 11.96 2.36 5.85
C ARG A 120 12.96 1.96 4.77
N ILE A 121 14.24 2.13 5.06
CA ILE A 121 15.32 1.76 4.15
C ILE A 121 15.21 0.28 3.75
N LYS A 122 14.89 -0.62 4.69
CA LYS A 122 14.71 -2.05 4.41
C LYS A 122 13.59 -2.38 3.42
N ASP A 123 12.66 -1.44 3.18
CA ASP A 123 11.53 -1.61 2.27
C ASP A 123 11.89 -1.17 0.84
N LEU A 124 13.06 -0.56 0.63
CA LEU A 124 13.57 -0.22 -0.70
C LEU A 124 14.06 -1.49 -1.44
N PRO A 125 14.10 -1.46 -2.79
CA PRO A 125 14.72 -2.53 -3.58
C PRO A 125 16.15 -2.82 -3.13
N ASN A 126 16.58 -4.08 -3.19
CA ASN A 126 17.93 -4.53 -2.79
C ASN A 126 18.29 -4.33 -1.31
N MET A 127 17.42 -3.68 -0.52
CA MET A 127 17.67 -3.43 0.89
C MET A 127 17.07 -4.55 1.75
N GLN A 128 17.68 -4.74 2.91
CA GLN A 128 17.25 -5.69 3.93
C GLN A 128 17.53 -5.10 5.31
N TYR A 129 16.97 -5.71 6.36
CA TYR A 129 17.25 -5.33 7.75
C TYR A 129 18.76 -5.24 8.06
N LYS A 130 19.57 -6.12 7.46
CA LYS A 130 21.03 -6.09 7.61
C LYS A 130 21.61 -4.78 7.11
N THR A 131 21.26 -4.36 5.89
CA THR A 131 21.76 -3.12 5.28
C THR A 131 21.23 -1.88 6.01
N GLU A 132 19.95 -1.86 6.37
CA GLU A 132 19.39 -0.78 7.20
C GLU A 132 20.14 -0.64 8.53
N ARG A 133 20.49 -1.76 9.18
CA ARG A 133 21.29 -1.73 10.41
C ARG A 133 22.72 -1.21 10.18
N MET A 134 23.32 -1.50 9.03
CA MET A 134 24.63 -0.96 8.67
C MET A 134 24.57 0.55 8.50
N LEU A 135 23.61 1.04 7.73
CA LEU A 135 23.35 2.46 7.49
C LEU A 135 23.05 3.19 8.80
N ARG A 136 22.19 2.62 9.65
CA ARG A 136 21.86 3.20 10.96
C ARG A 136 23.07 3.37 11.86
N LYS A 137 23.97 2.37 11.89
CA LYS A 137 25.23 2.48 12.64
C LYS A 137 26.15 3.55 12.05
N ALA A 138 26.09 3.76 10.74
CA ALA A 138 26.83 4.79 10.02
C ALA A 138 26.16 6.18 10.09
N GLY A 139 25.10 6.35 10.88
CA GLY A 139 24.41 7.63 11.07
C GLY A 139 23.27 7.91 10.09
N ILE A 140 22.97 6.99 9.17
CA ILE A 140 21.92 7.13 8.15
C ILE A 140 20.70 6.31 8.58
N THR A 141 19.65 7.01 9.01
CA THR A 141 18.51 6.42 9.71
C THR A 141 17.20 6.49 8.93
N SER A 142 17.13 7.29 7.87
CA SER A 142 15.95 7.46 7.02
C SER A 142 16.25 7.31 5.53
N ILE A 143 15.20 7.08 4.73
CA ILE A 143 15.30 7.06 3.26
C ILE A 143 15.76 8.43 2.74
N GLU A 144 15.29 9.51 3.36
CA GLU A 144 15.64 10.88 2.98
C GLU A 144 17.13 11.17 3.23
N GLU A 145 17.64 10.80 4.41
CA GLU A 145 19.08 10.89 4.70
C GLU A 145 19.91 10.05 3.73
N LEU A 146 19.43 8.85 3.36
CA LEU A 146 20.10 8.01 2.38
C LEU A 146 20.14 8.65 0.98
N ARG A 147 19.05 9.32 0.57
CA ARG A 147 18.99 10.09 -0.69
C ARG A 147 19.96 11.26 -0.68
N GLN A 148 19.98 12.03 0.41
CA GLN A 148 20.87 13.18 0.57
C GLN A 148 22.34 12.78 0.62
N THR A 149 22.64 11.66 1.27
CA THR A 149 24.00 11.12 1.36
C THR A 149 24.45 10.53 0.02
N GLY A 150 23.54 9.87 -0.70
CA GLY A 150 23.87 9.18 -1.94
C GLY A 150 24.64 7.87 -1.72
N PRO A 151 24.77 7.05 -2.78
CA PRO A 151 25.24 5.66 -2.65
C PRO A 151 26.70 5.54 -2.26
N VAL A 152 27.56 6.40 -2.80
CA VAL A 152 29.01 6.37 -2.57
C VAL A 152 29.35 6.73 -1.14
N ASP A 153 28.84 7.85 -0.64
CA ASP A 153 29.15 8.30 0.72
C ASP A 153 28.46 7.44 1.78
N ALA A 154 27.27 6.90 1.49
CA ALA A 154 26.63 5.94 2.37
C ALA A 154 27.46 4.65 2.50
N TYR A 155 28.00 4.15 1.38
CA TYR A 155 28.90 2.99 1.39
C TYR A 155 30.20 3.28 2.15
N ARG A 156 30.82 4.45 1.93
CA ARG A 156 32.03 4.87 2.67
C ARG A 156 31.77 4.99 4.17
N ALA A 157 30.65 5.56 4.57
CA ALA A 157 30.25 5.68 5.97
C ALA A 157 30.07 4.29 6.62
N ILE A 158 29.49 3.33 5.91
CA ILE A 158 29.42 1.93 6.37
C ILE A 158 30.83 1.34 6.53
N CYS A 159 31.72 1.54 5.56
CA CYS A 159 33.08 1.00 5.61
C CYS A 159 33.85 1.52 6.83
N GLN A 160 33.80 2.84 7.03
CA GLN A 160 34.42 3.52 8.16
C GLN A 160 33.89 2.97 9.49
N GLN A 161 32.56 2.85 9.62
CA GLN A 161 31.94 2.42 10.86
C GLN A 161 32.17 0.94 11.18
N GLN A 162 32.26 0.07 10.17
CA GLN A 162 32.48 -1.36 10.38
C GLN A 162 33.95 -1.76 10.44
N GLN A 163 34.87 -0.84 10.08
CA GLN A 163 36.29 -1.14 9.86
C GLN A 163 36.48 -2.34 8.92
N LYS A 164 35.59 -2.46 7.92
CA LYS A 164 35.53 -3.54 6.94
C LYS A 164 35.03 -2.99 5.62
N HIS A 165 35.38 -3.65 4.53
CA HIS A 165 34.89 -3.31 3.18
C HIS A 165 33.88 -4.36 2.74
N PRO A 166 32.56 -4.09 2.85
CA PRO A 166 31.56 -4.92 2.21
C PRO A 166 31.82 -4.92 0.70
N GLY A 167 31.64 -6.02 -0.02
CA GLY A 167 31.90 -6.05 -1.47
C GLY A 167 31.08 -5.01 -2.26
N ALA A 168 31.49 -4.73 -3.50
CA ALA A 168 30.87 -3.75 -4.39
C ALA A 168 29.36 -3.95 -4.61
N THR A 169 28.85 -5.17 -4.43
CA THR A 169 27.41 -5.47 -4.45
C THR A 169 26.60 -4.62 -3.48
N LEU A 170 27.14 -4.27 -2.31
CA LEU A 170 26.44 -3.40 -1.35
C LEU A 170 26.28 -1.98 -1.92
N LEU A 171 27.33 -1.43 -2.52
CA LEU A 171 27.30 -0.13 -3.17
C LEU A 171 26.24 -0.10 -4.29
N TYR A 172 26.23 -1.11 -5.14
CA TYR A 172 25.24 -1.21 -6.22
C TYR A 172 23.83 -1.43 -5.69
N SER A 173 23.68 -2.15 -4.58
CA SER A 173 22.40 -2.32 -3.91
C SER A 173 21.85 -0.98 -3.45
N ILE A 174 22.68 -0.14 -2.83
CA ILE A 174 22.29 1.21 -2.38
C ILE A 174 21.93 2.08 -3.59
N ALA A 175 22.74 2.08 -4.65
CA ALA A 175 22.45 2.83 -5.86
C ALA A 175 21.11 2.40 -6.49
N GLY A 176 20.88 1.10 -6.66
CA GLY A 176 19.64 0.57 -7.21
C GLY A 176 18.43 0.88 -6.32
N ALA A 177 18.60 0.86 -5.00
CA ALA A 177 17.53 1.21 -4.06
C ALA A 177 17.04 2.65 -4.23
N LEU A 178 17.95 3.60 -4.46
CA LEU A 178 17.62 5.02 -4.64
C LEU A 178 16.93 5.29 -5.97
N GLU A 179 17.29 4.55 -7.00
CA GLU A 179 16.70 4.57 -8.36
C GLU A 179 15.44 3.69 -8.50
N GLY A 180 15.08 2.92 -7.46
CA GLY A 180 13.90 2.05 -7.50
C GLY A 180 14.06 0.80 -8.37
N ILE A 181 15.30 0.37 -8.66
CA ILE A 181 15.60 -0.75 -9.56
C ILE A 181 16.45 -1.84 -8.88
N HIS A 182 16.40 -3.06 -9.41
CA HIS A 182 17.28 -4.13 -8.93
C HIS A 182 18.75 -3.82 -9.30
N TRP A 183 19.71 -4.06 -8.39
CA TRP A 183 21.10 -3.66 -8.60
C TRP A 183 21.76 -4.30 -9.84
N SER A 184 21.30 -5.50 -10.23
CA SER A 184 21.87 -6.23 -11.37
C SER A 184 21.65 -5.53 -12.70
N ILE A 185 20.58 -4.74 -12.83
CA ILE A 185 20.23 -4.03 -14.08
C ILE A 185 20.89 -2.65 -14.20
N ILE A 186 21.66 -2.23 -13.20
CA ILE A 186 22.50 -1.02 -13.31
C ILE A 186 23.54 -1.26 -14.42
N PRO A 187 23.71 -0.34 -15.39
CA PRO A 187 24.73 -0.49 -16.44
C PRO A 187 26.14 -0.66 -15.87
N ASP A 188 26.96 -1.53 -16.46
CA ASP A 188 28.30 -1.81 -15.95
C ASP A 188 29.23 -0.59 -16.00
N THR A 189 28.97 0.35 -16.90
CA THR A 189 29.64 1.66 -16.94
C THR A 189 29.38 2.45 -15.65
N VAL A 190 28.14 2.50 -15.19
CA VAL A 190 27.73 3.17 -13.94
C VAL A 190 28.32 2.42 -12.73
N LYS A 191 28.27 1.09 -12.71
CA LYS A 191 28.89 0.27 -11.65
C LYS A 191 30.40 0.54 -11.53
N LYS A 192 31.10 0.68 -12.65
CA LYS A 192 32.52 1.07 -12.67
C LYS A 192 32.75 2.45 -12.07
N THR A 193 31.98 3.45 -12.50
CA THR A 193 32.08 4.82 -11.95
C THR A 193 31.87 4.82 -10.44
N LEU A 194 30.79 4.19 -9.96
CA LEU A 194 30.50 4.06 -8.53
C LEU A 194 31.65 3.39 -7.77
N SER A 195 32.23 2.31 -8.33
CA SER A 195 33.33 1.58 -7.68
C SER A 195 34.60 2.41 -7.56
N ILE A 196 34.94 3.15 -8.62
CA ILE A 196 36.10 4.06 -8.63
C ILE A 196 35.89 5.16 -7.59
N GLU A 197 34.71 5.79 -7.59
CA GLU A 197 34.38 6.83 -6.62
C GLU A 197 34.44 6.26 -5.19
N ALA A 198 33.81 5.12 -4.93
CA ALA A 198 33.78 4.51 -3.61
C ALA A 198 35.12 3.90 -3.16
N GLY A 199 36.10 3.73 -4.05
CA GLY A 199 37.37 3.08 -3.75
C GLY A 199 37.21 1.59 -3.42
N VAL A 200 36.30 0.88 -4.08
CA VAL A 200 36.07 -0.56 -3.91
C VAL A 200 36.42 -1.30 -5.19
N ASP A 201 37.17 -2.40 -5.08
CA ASP A 201 37.44 -3.26 -6.22
C ASP A 201 36.17 -3.96 -6.67
N SER A 202 35.81 -3.72 -7.93
CA SER A 202 34.63 -4.27 -8.60
C SER A 202 34.74 -5.76 -8.95
N ALA A 203 35.64 -6.51 -8.28
CA ALA A 203 35.93 -7.92 -8.56
C ALA A 203 34.61 -8.69 -8.73
N ILE A 204 34.40 -9.11 -9.98
CA ILE A 204 33.14 -9.56 -10.56
C ILE A 204 32.57 -10.68 -9.69
N VAL A 205 31.34 -10.48 -9.17
CA VAL A 205 30.46 -11.55 -8.68
C VAL A 205 29.57 -11.98 -9.83
#